data_AF-A0A0F9LE62-F1
#
_entry.id   AF-A0A0F9LE62-F1
#
_cell.length_a   1.000
_cell.length_b   1.000
_cell.length_c   1.000
_cell.angle_alpha   90.00
_cell.angle_beta   90.00
_cell.angle_gamma   90.00
#
_symmetry.space_group_name_H-M   'P 1'
#
loop_
_entity.id
_entity.type
_entity.pdbx_description
1 polymer ?
#
loop_
_entity_poly.entity_id
_entity_poly.type
_entity_poly.pdbx_seq_one_letter_code
_entity_poly.pdbx_strand_id
1 'polypeptide(L)'
;MSTLTETQIMEVQEMLDAGMLVDAIHHETGVSVPKIYKVRREMGITGRQREALEGVDVEQVASDYREGKPIRMIAEEQEISINTMYAALLAVGEPLRRYTTVMDPARKRQYDEAVAMYEGGILIRTIVFETGLSQYQLHKELHRRGLPLRHPRKLTPQRGHRTWEPIKKEEDNDDDEVQSQ
;
A
#
# COMPACT_ATOMS: atom_id res chain seq x y z
N MET A 1 -30.87 29.89 7.63
CA MET A 1 -29.76 29.84 6.64
C MET A 1 -30.37 30.07 5.27
N SER A 2 -29.99 31.14 4.56
CA SER A 2 -30.50 31.37 3.19
C SER A 2 -29.95 30.27 2.27
N THR A 3 -30.83 29.52 1.63
CA THR A 3 -30.50 28.59 0.55
C THR A 3 -30.15 29.38 -0.72
N LEU A 4 -29.28 28.82 -1.57
CA LEU A 4 -29.07 29.37 -2.91
C LEU A 4 -30.32 29.10 -3.76
N THR A 5 -30.60 29.99 -4.70
CA THR A 5 -31.59 29.70 -5.74
C THR A 5 -30.99 28.73 -6.77
N GLU A 6 -31.84 28.01 -7.48
CA GLU A 6 -31.41 27.08 -8.53
C GLU A 6 -30.60 27.79 -9.62
N THR A 7 -31.00 29.01 -9.99
CA THR A 7 -30.27 29.87 -10.94
C THR A 7 -28.86 30.20 -10.46
N GLN A 8 -28.69 30.55 -9.17
CA GLN A 8 -27.36 30.83 -8.61
C GLN A 8 -26.47 29.58 -8.57
N ILE A 9 -27.05 28.41 -8.34
CA ILE A 9 -26.30 27.14 -8.36
C ILE A 9 -25.78 26.88 -9.78
N MET A 10 -26.64 27.02 -10.80
CA MET A 10 -26.24 26.83 -12.20
C MET A 10 -25.16 27.82 -12.66
N GLU A 11 -25.32 29.10 -12.35
CA GLU A 11 -24.35 30.13 -12.72
C GLU A 11 -22.98 29.88 -12.08
N VAL A 12 -22.96 29.52 -10.78
CA VAL A 12 -21.73 29.13 -10.08
C VAL A 12 -21.11 27.87 -10.69
N GLN A 13 -21.93 26.88 -11.12
CA GLN A 13 -21.44 25.68 -11.79
C GLN A 13 -20.76 26.00 -13.11
N GLU A 14 -21.39 26.78 -13.99
CA GLU A 14 -20.81 27.19 -15.27
C GLU A 14 -19.49 27.94 -15.08
N MET A 15 -19.40 28.85 -14.12
CA MET A 15 -18.15 29.57 -13.84
C MET A 15 -17.04 28.66 -13.27
N LEU A 16 -17.41 27.66 -12.46
CA LEU A 16 -16.47 26.66 -11.95
C LEU A 16 -15.93 25.77 -13.09
N ASP A 17 -16.80 25.35 -14.01
CA ASP A 17 -16.45 24.54 -15.18
C ASP A 17 -15.61 25.32 -16.19
N ALA A 18 -15.88 26.62 -16.36
CA ALA A 18 -15.05 27.56 -17.11
C ALA A 18 -13.70 27.87 -16.45
N GLY A 19 -13.51 27.39 -15.22
CA GLY A 19 -12.25 27.48 -14.52
C GLY A 19 -12.01 28.81 -13.79
N MET A 20 -13.05 29.59 -13.47
CA MET A 20 -12.87 30.77 -12.63
C MET A 20 -12.40 30.42 -11.21
N LEU A 21 -11.68 31.35 -10.59
CA LEU A 21 -11.31 31.28 -9.17
C LEU A 21 -12.52 31.57 -8.29
N VAL A 22 -12.62 30.90 -7.14
CA VAL A 22 -13.74 31.06 -6.19
C VAL A 22 -13.95 32.52 -5.77
N ASP A 23 -12.86 33.27 -5.64
CA ASP A 23 -12.90 34.69 -5.27
C ASP A 23 -13.48 35.56 -6.41
N ALA A 24 -13.13 35.26 -7.65
CA ALA A 24 -13.71 35.92 -8.82
C ALA A 24 -15.22 35.63 -8.94
N ILE A 25 -15.63 34.37 -8.71
CA ILE A 25 -17.05 33.98 -8.69
C ILE A 25 -17.79 34.73 -7.57
N HIS A 26 -17.17 34.88 -6.40
CA HIS A 26 -17.75 35.65 -5.29
C HIS A 26 -18.01 37.11 -5.69
N HIS A 27 -17.04 37.75 -6.34
CA HIS A 27 -17.16 39.14 -6.81
C HIS A 27 -18.21 39.31 -7.90
N GLU A 28 -18.32 38.35 -8.83
CA GLU A 28 -19.26 38.43 -9.96
C GLU A 28 -20.72 38.15 -9.51
N THR A 29 -20.93 37.08 -8.76
CA THR A 29 -22.27 36.58 -8.43
C THR A 29 -22.83 37.11 -7.10
N GLY A 30 -21.96 37.67 -6.25
CA GLY A 30 -22.29 38.02 -4.87
C GLY A 30 -22.55 36.82 -3.95
N VAL A 31 -22.38 35.57 -4.44
CA VAL A 31 -22.55 34.37 -3.63
C VAL A 31 -21.39 34.26 -2.65
N SER A 32 -21.68 33.96 -1.37
CA SER A 32 -20.63 33.83 -0.37
C SER A 32 -19.70 32.64 -0.65
N VAL A 33 -18.41 32.83 -0.43
CA VAL A 33 -17.36 31.81 -0.62
C VAL A 33 -17.71 30.44 -0.01
N PRO A 34 -18.24 30.32 1.23
CA PRO A 34 -18.64 29.02 1.78
C PRO A 34 -19.74 28.31 0.98
N LYS A 35 -20.67 29.06 0.39
CA LYS A 35 -21.74 28.50 -0.45
C LYS A 35 -21.18 28.03 -1.80
N ILE A 36 -20.22 28.76 -2.39
CA ILE A 36 -19.51 28.32 -3.60
C ILE A 36 -18.77 27.01 -3.32
N TYR A 37 -18.05 26.90 -2.20
CA TYR A 37 -17.40 25.65 -1.81
C TYR A 37 -18.38 24.50 -1.55
N LYS A 38 -19.60 24.80 -1.10
CA LYS A 38 -20.65 23.80 -0.93
C LYS A 38 -21.10 23.27 -2.30
N VAL A 39 -21.43 24.14 -3.25
CA VAL A 39 -21.78 23.76 -4.63
C VAL A 39 -20.64 22.93 -5.24
N ARG A 40 -19.41 23.43 -5.13
CA ARG A 40 -18.20 22.75 -5.62
C ARG A 40 -18.05 21.34 -5.03
N ARG A 41 -18.34 21.15 -3.74
CA ARG A 41 -18.31 19.83 -3.07
C ARG A 41 -19.46 18.92 -3.51
N GLU A 42 -20.64 19.48 -3.74
CA GLU A 42 -21.80 18.74 -4.26
C GLU A 42 -21.56 18.25 -5.71
N MET A 43 -20.74 18.97 -6.48
CA MET A 43 -20.22 18.51 -7.78
C MET A 43 -19.09 17.47 -7.67
N GLY A 44 -18.64 17.14 -6.45
CA GLY A 44 -17.51 16.22 -6.23
C GLY A 44 -16.12 16.84 -6.42
N ILE A 45 -16.03 18.15 -6.69
CA ILE A 45 -14.76 18.84 -6.92
C ILE A 45 -14.18 19.25 -5.55
N THR A 46 -13.17 18.53 -5.05
CA THR A 46 -12.53 18.93 -3.78
C THR A 46 -11.37 19.92 -4.02
N GLY A 47 -11.28 20.93 -3.15
CA GLY A 47 -10.37 22.08 -3.21
C GLY A 47 -8.98 21.83 -3.77
N ARG A 48 -8.30 20.83 -3.19
CA ARG A 48 -6.88 20.54 -3.41
C ARG A 48 -6.57 19.84 -4.72
N GLN A 49 -7.58 19.28 -5.40
CA GLN A 49 -7.35 18.49 -6.61
C GLN A 49 -7.09 19.37 -7.83
N ARG A 50 -7.66 20.57 -7.90
CA ARG A 50 -7.59 21.40 -9.10
C ARG A 50 -6.21 22.00 -9.34
N GLU A 51 -5.58 22.57 -8.32
CA GLU A 51 -4.19 23.07 -8.41
C GLU A 51 -3.21 21.95 -8.73
N ALA A 52 -3.46 20.75 -8.18
CA ALA A 52 -2.61 19.59 -8.48
C ALA A 52 -2.71 19.13 -9.94
N LEU A 53 -3.81 19.44 -10.65
CA LEU A 53 -4.04 19.03 -12.03
C LEU A 53 -3.63 20.10 -13.06
N GLU A 54 -3.23 21.28 -12.62
CA GLU A 54 -2.77 22.33 -13.52
C GLU A 54 -1.49 21.88 -14.23
N GLY A 55 -1.53 21.85 -15.57
CA GLY A 55 -0.41 21.38 -16.40
C GLY A 55 -0.32 19.85 -16.56
N VAL A 56 -1.23 19.08 -15.97
CA VAL A 56 -1.28 17.62 -16.13
C VAL A 56 -2.13 17.27 -17.36
N ASP A 57 -1.59 16.47 -18.28
CA ASP A 57 -2.37 15.86 -19.36
C ASP A 57 -3.18 14.69 -18.82
N VAL A 58 -4.39 15.00 -18.35
CA VAL A 58 -5.29 14.05 -17.69
C VAL A 58 -5.71 12.91 -18.63
N GLU A 59 -5.87 13.19 -19.92
CA GLU A 59 -6.26 12.17 -20.91
C GLU A 59 -5.13 11.21 -21.21
N GLN A 60 -3.88 11.70 -21.30
CA GLN A 60 -2.71 10.84 -21.46
C GLN A 60 -2.53 9.93 -20.24
N VAL A 61 -2.65 10.47 -19.01
CA VAL A 61 -2.62 9.70 -17.76
C VAL A 61 -3.68 8.59 -17.77
N ALA A 62 -4.90 8.91 -18.21
CA ALA A 62 -6.00 7.94 -18.31
C ALA A 62 -5.72 6.86 -19.37
N SER A 63 -5.17 7.23 -20.52
CA SER A 63 -4.79 6.29 -21.59
C SER A 63 -3.75 5.28 -21.11
N ASP A 64 -2.62 5.77 -20.56
CA ASP A 64 -1.55 4.95 -19.99
C ASP A 64 -2.09 4.00 -18.90
N TYR A 65 -3.05 4.49 -18.12
CA TYR A 65 -3.71 3.71 -17.11
C TYR A 65 -4.59 2.59 -17.68
N ARG A 66 -5.35 2.84 -18.73
CA ARG A 66 -6.18 1.81 -19.40
C ARG A 66 -5.32 0.73 -20.05
N GLU A 67 -4.15 1.10 -20.58
CA GLU A 67 -3.16 0.16 -21.14
C GLU A 67 -2.52 -0.75 -20.09
N GLY A 68 -2.77 -0.47 -18.81
CA GLY A 68 -2.34 -1.33 -17.73
C GLY A 68 -1.01 -0.92 -17.11
N LYS A 69 -0.37 0.17 -17.56
CA LYS A 69 0.90 0.66 -16.98
C LYS A 69 0.78 0.82 -15.45
N PRO A 70 1.84 0.53 -14.67
CA PRO A 70 1.83 0.72 -13.23
C PRO A 70 1.70 2.21 -12.86
N ILE A 71 0.87 2.50 -11.85
CA ILE A 71 0.62 3.87 -11.35
C ILE A 71 1.91 4.66 -11.10
N ARG A 72 2.89 4.00 -10.49
CA ARG A 72 4.17 4.63 -10.17
C ARG A 72 4.96 5.04 -11.42
N MET A 73 4.95 4.20 -12.47
CA MET A 73 5.61 4.54 -13.74
C MET A 73 4.92 5.72 -14.41
N ILE A 74 3.58 5.74 -14.45
CA ILE A 74 2.81 6.85 -15.02
C ILE A 74 3.12 8.16 -14.27
N ALA A 75 3.15 8.12 -12.93
CA ALA A 75 3.45 9.28 -12.12
C ALA A 75 4.88 9.80 -12.33
N GLU A 76 5.86 8.90 -12.47
CA GLU A 76 7.26 9.25 -12.77
C GLU A 76 7.42 9.81 -14.19
N GLU A 77 6.79 9.22 -15.21
CA GLU A 77 6.81 9.67 -16.61
C GLU A 77 6.20 11.07 -16.79
N GLN A 78 5.16 11.38 -16.02
CA GLN A 78 4.44 12.66 -16.06
C GLN A 78 4.96 13.68 -15.03
N GLU A 79 6.04 13.36 -14.31
CA GLU A 79 6.64 14.20 -13.26
C GLU A 79 5.65 14.68 -12.18
N ILE A 80 4.64 13.87 -11.87
CA ILE A 80 3.57 14.19 -10.93
C ILE A 80 3.60 13.30 -9.69
N SER A 81 3.02 13.79 -8.59
CA SER A 81 2.85 12.96 -7.40
C SER A 81 1.83 11.84 -7.64
N ILE A 82 1.96 10.73 -6.91
CA ILE A 82 0.96 9.63 -6.96
C ILE A 82 -0.44 10.14 -6.59
N ASN A 83 -0.54 11.10 -5.66
CA ASN A 83 -1.82 11.68 -5.28
C ASN A 83 -2.43 12.51 -6.42
N THR A 84 -1.59 13.25 -7.15
CA THR A 84 -1.99 13.99 -8.35
C THR A 84 -2.50 13.03 -9.42
N MET A 85 -1.78 11.93 -9.66
CA MET A 85 -2.19 10.88 -10.59
C MET A 85 -3.58 10.31 -10.23
N TYR A 86 -3.84 10.01 -8.95
CA TYR A 86 -5.16 9.56 -8.52
C TYR A 86 -6.23 10.63 -8.72
N ALA A 87 -5.93 11.90 -8.44
CA ALA A 87 -6.85 12.99 -8.73
C ALA A 87 -7.16 13.10 -10.23
N ALA A 88 -6.17 12.87 -11.09
CA ALA A 88 -6.31 12.92 -12.54
C ALA A 88 -7.26 11.82 -13.02
N LEU A 89 -7.08 10.58 -12.55
CA LEU A 89 -7.99 9.47 -12.85
C LEU A 89 -9.41 9.73 -12.36
N LEU A 90 -9.57 10.27 -11.16
CA LEU A 90 -10.90 10.61 -10.64
C LEU A 90 -11.57 11.72 -11.44
N ALA A 91 -10.80 12.68 -11.96
CA ALA A 91 -11.32 13.79 -12.76
C ALA A 91 -11.93 13.32 -14.08
N VAL A 92 -11.41 12.24 -14.69
CA VAL A 92 -11.98 11.61 -15.90
C VAL A 92 -12.94 10.46 -15.57
N GLY A 93 -13.27 10.23 -14.29
CA GLY A 93 -14.17 9.16 -13.87
C GLY A 93 -13.59 7.75 -13.99
N GLU A 94 -12.27 7.60 -14.11
CA GLU A 94 -11.62 6.28 -14.16
C GLU A 94 -11.65 5.60 -12.78
N PRO A 95 -12.18 4.37 -12.67
CA PRO A 95 -12.18 3.65 -11.42
C PRO A 95 -10.76 3.26 -11.01
N LEU A 96 -10.39 3.56 -9.77
CA LEU A 96 -9.09 3.16 -9.23
C LEU A 96 -9.01 1.64 -9.13
N ARG A 97 -8.12 1.04 -9.94
CA ARG A 97 -7.63 -0.33 -9.81
C ARG A 97 -7.28 -0.57 -8.35
N ARG A 98 -8.05 -1.45 -7.72
CA ARG A 98 -7.67 -2.00 -6.42
C ARG A 98 -6.28 -2.59 -6.59
N TYR A 99 -5.40 -2.30 -5.63
CA TYR A 99 -4.01 -2.78 -5.54
C TYR A 99 -3.87 -4.30 -5.79
N THR A 100 -4.96 -5.04 -5.72
CA THR A 100 -5.08 -6.48 -5.86
C THR A 100 -4.87 -7.06 -7.27
N THR A 101 -4.86 -6.30 -8.36
CA THR A 101 -5.27 -6.93 -9.65
C THR A 101 -4.19 -7.09 -10.72
N VAL A 102 -3.04 -6.41 -10.62
CA VAL A 102 -1.93 -6.66 -11.56
C VAL A 102 -0.69 -7.03 -10.75
N MET A 103 -0.56 -8.32 -10.44
CA MET A 103 0.74 -8.82 -10.01
C MET A 103 1.71 -8.63 -11.17
N ASP A 104 2.80 -7.91 -10.92
CA ASP A 104 3.98 -7.92 -11.77
C ASP A 104 4.28 -9.38 -12.19
N PRO A 105 4.39 -9.69 -13.50
CA PRO A 105 4.71 -11.02 -13.99
C PRO A 105 5.96 -11.63 -13.33
N ALA A 106 6.98 -10.82 -13.02
CA ALA A 106 8.16 -11.27 -12.29
C ALA A 106 7.80 -11.74 -10.88
N ARG A 107 6.98 -10.95 -10.19
CA ARG A 107 6.48 -11.29 -8.86
C ARG A 107 5.57 -12.52 -8.89
N LYS A 108 4.72 -12.67 -9.91
CA LYS A 108 3.90 -13.87 -10.09
C LYS A 108 4.79 -15.13 -10.18
N ARG A 109 5.84 -15.09 -11.01
CA ARG A 109 6.81 -16.20 -11.12
C ARG A 109 7.47 -16.53 -9.78
N GLN A 110 7.84 -15.53 -9.01
CA GLN A 110 8.42 -15.70 -7.67
C GLN A 110 7.46 -16.43 -6.71
N TYR A 111 6.16 -16.11 -6.73
CA TYR A 111 5.16 -16.85 -5.95
C TYR A 111 4.93 -18.27 -6.48
N ASP A 112 4.93 -18.46 -7.81
CA ASP A 112 4.79 -19.80 -8.41
C ASP A 112 5.96 -20.72 -8.01
N GLU A 113 7.19 -20.20 -8.04
CA GLU A 113 8.40 -20.91 -7.58
C GLU A 113 8.32 -21.25 -6.08
N ALA A 114 7.95 -20.27 -5.24
CA ALA A 114 7.81 -20.48 -3.81
C ALA A 114 6.78 -21.56 -3.46
N VAL A 115 5.67 -21.61 -4.19
CA VAL A 115 4.62 -22.63 -4.03
C VAL A 115 5.13 -24.00 -4.49
N ALA A 116 5.84 -24.08 -5.62
CA ALA A 116 6.42 -25.34 -6.09
C ALA A 116 7.43 -25.92 -5.08
N MET A 117 8.31 -25.09 -4.50
CA MET A 117 9.23 -25.51 -3.42
C MET A 117 8.46 -26.02 -2.20
N TYR A 118 7.35 -25.37 -1.85
CA TYR A 118 6.51 -25.77 -0.73
C TYR A 118 5.87 -27.13 -0.94
N GLU A 119 5.30 -27.38 -2.12
CA GLU A 119 4.72 -28.68 -2.48
C GLU A 119 5.78 -29.78 -2.46
N GLY A 120 7.00 -29.48 -2.96
CA GLY A 120 8.18 -30.33 -2.90
C GLY A 120 8.70 -30.64 -1.48
N GLY A 121 8.13 -30.02 -0.46
CA GLY A 121 8.45 -30.30 0.94
C GLY A 121 9.55 -29.47 1.57
N ILE A 122 10.00 -28.42 0.88
CA ILE A 122 10.96 -27.47 1.43
C ILE A 122 10.31 -26.69 2.59
N LEU A 123 11.10 -26.42 3.63
CA LEU A 123 10.65 -25.67 4.79
C LEU A 123 10.39 -24.20 4.43
N ILE A 124 9.31 -23.62 4.97
CA ILE A 124 8.92 -22.21 4.77
C ILE A 124 10.09 -21.24 4.99
N ARG A 125 10.92 -21.47 6.02
CA ARG A 125 12.09 -20.63 6.31
C ARG A 125 13.09 -20.60 5.15
N THR A 126 13.34 -21.76 4.52
CA THR A 126 14.23 -21.86 3.36
C THR A 126 13.59 -21.18 2.15
N ILE A 127 12.30 -21.40 1.91
CA ILE A 127 11.59 -20.76 0.79
C ILE A 127 11.65 -19.23 0.89
N VAL A 128 11.40 -18.68 2.08
CA VAL A 128 11.49 -17.23 2.35
C VAL A 128 12.90 -16.69 2.08
N PHE A 129 13.92 -17.45 2.45
CA PHE A 129 15.32 -17.07 2.21
C PHE A 129 15.67 -17.09 0.71
N GLU A 130 15.35 -18.18 0.01
CA GLU A 130 15.68 -18.35 -1.42
C GLU A 130 14.89 -17.40 -2.32
N THR A 131 13.60 -17.25 -2.05
CA THR A 131 12.71 -16.46 -2.93
C THR A 131 12.67 -14.99 -2.53
N GLY A 132 13.08 -14.61 -1.32
CA GLY A 132 12.97 -13.24 -0.80
C GLY A 132 11.55 -12.78 -0.47
N LEU A 133 10.55 -13.65 -0.57
CA LEU A 133 9.18 -13.36 -0.12
C LEU A 133 9.10 -13.31 1.40
N SER A 134 8.30 -12.40 1.96
CA SER A 134 8.07 -12.45 3.41
C SER A 134 7.24 -13.68 3.79
N GLN A 135 7.44 -14.20 5.00
CA GLN A 135 6.67 -15.36 5.49
C GLN A 135 5.15 -15.10 5.44
N TYR A 136 4.72 -13.88 5.76
CA TYR A 136 3.32 -13.48 5.67
C TYR A 136 2.78 -13.55 4.23
N GLN A 137 3.56 -13.08 3.25
CA GLN A 137 3.18 -13.13 1.83
C GLN A 137 3.04 -14.58 1.36
N LEU A 138 4.00 -15.44 1.69
CA LEU A 138 3.94 -16.85 1.34
C LEU A 138 2.74 -17.56 1.99
N HIS A 139 2.49 -17.33 3.29
CA HIS A 139 1.31 -17.90 3.97
C HIS A 139 -0.01 -17.47 3.31
N LYS A 140 -0.13 -16.17 2.97
CA LYS A 140 -1.31 -15.63 2.30
C LYS A 140 -1.52 -16.28 0.92
N GLU A 141 -0.43 -16.47 0.18
CA GLU A 141 -0.49 -17.12 -1.13
C GLU A 141 -0.85 -18.61 -1.03
N LEU A 142 -0.27 -19.35 -0.09
CA LEU A 142 -0.60 -20.75 0.17
C LEU A 142 -2.09 -20.89 0.52
N HIS A 143 -2.60 -20.04 1.42
CA HIS A 143 -4.01 -20.02 1.78
C HIS A 143 -4.90 -19.68 0.58
N ARG A 144 -4.50 -18.71 -0.27
CA ARG A 144 -5.22 -18.34 -1.49
C ARG A 144 -5.32 -19.51 -2.47
N ARG A 145 -4.32 -20.39 -2.52
CA ARG A 145 -4.30 -21.62 -3.35
C ARG A 145 -4.92 -22.84 -2.66
N GLY A 146 -5.43 -22.69 -1.43
CA GLY A 146 -6.02 -23.81 -0.68
C GLY A 146 -5.00 -24.81 -0.13
N LEU A 147 -3.71 -24.45 -0.05
CA LEU A 147 -2.66 -25.31 0.49
C LEU A 147 -2.59 -25.16 2.02
N PRO A 148 -2.78 -26.26 2.79
CA PRO A 148 -2.74 -26.18 4.25
C PRO A 148 -1.31 -25.92 4.74
N LEU A 149 -1.17 -25.08 5.77
CA LEU A 149 0.12 -24.85 6.41
C LEU A 149 0.56 -26.12 7.16
N ARG A 150 1.66 -26.73 6.71
CA ARG A 150 2.45 -27.71 7.47
C ARG A 150 2.80 -27.10 8.82
N HIS A 151 2.07 -27.52 9.85
CA HIS A 151 2.51 -27.23 11.19
C HIS A 151 3.89 -27.86 11.37
N PRO A 152 4.88 -27.12 11.92
CA PRO A 152 6.08 -27.80 12.41
C PRO A 152 5.54 -28.91 13.30
N ARG A 153 5.82 -30.17 12.94
CA ARG A 153 5.46 -31.31 13.79
C ARG A 153 5.87 -30.85 15.17
N LYS A 154 4.91 -30.75 16.09
CA LYS A 154 5.24 -30.48 17.48
C LYS A 154 6.36 -31.46 17.74
N LEU A 155 7.59 -30.96 17.88
CA LEU A 155 8.65 -31.72 18.50
C LEU A 155 8.05 -31.89 19.88
N THR A 156 7.16 -32.88 20.05
CA THR A 156 6.95 -33.50 21.34
C THR A 156 8.37 -33.76 21.75
N PRO A 157 8.93 -33.03 22.72
CA PRO A 157 10.20 -33.41 23.24
C PRO A 157 9.95 -34.87 23.63
N GLN A 158 10.56 -35.80 22.88
CA GLN A 158 10.77 -37.11 23.44
C GLN A 158 11.59 -36.77 24.66
N ARG A 159 10.92 -36.63 25.81
CA ARG A 159 11.51 -36.55 27.12
C ARG A 159 12.16 -37.91 27.31
N GLY A 160 13.28 -38.14 26.61
CA GLY A 160 14.36 -38.89 27.19
C GLY A 160 14.64 -38.16 28.49
N HIS A 161 14.31 -38.83 29.59
CA HIS A 161 14.68 -38.44 30.92
C HIS A 161 16.17 -38.08 30.92
N ARG A 162 16.52 -36.81 30.71
CA ARG A 162 17.74 -36.26 31.28
C ARG A 162 17.41 -36.12 32.75
N THR A 163 17.81 -37.12 33.53
CA THR A 163 18.05 -36.92 34.95
C THR A 163 18.94 -35.69 35.05
N TRP A 164 18.43 -34.65 35.70
CA TRP A 164 19.25 -33.52 36.07
C TRP A 164 20.27 -34.06 37.06
N GLU A 165 21.49 -34.33 36.59
CA GLU A 165 22.61 -34.55 37.49
C GLU A 165 23.08 -33.17 37.95
N PRO A 166 23.00 -32.86 39.27
CA PRO A 166 23.56 -31.64 39.79
C PRO A 166 25.03 -31.57 39.39
N ILE A 167 25.42 -30.47 38.75
CA ILE A 167 26.82 -30.13 38.51
C ILE A 167 27.48 -30.12 39.88
N LYS A 168 28.30 -31.13 40.18
CA LYS A 168 29.16 -31.12 41.35
C LYS A 168 30.11 -29.94 41.15
N LYS A 169 29.97 -28.91 41.98
CA LYS A 169 30.99 -27.87 42.09
C LYS A 169 32.26 -28.58 42.53
N GLU A 170 33.25 -28.65 41.65
CA GLU A 170 34.60 -28.96 42.05
C GLU A 170 35.01 -27.88 43.05
N GLU A 171 35.32 -28.29 44.27
CA GLU A 171 35.90 -27.43 45.29
C GLU A 171 37.29 -27.04 44.76
N ASP A 172 37.43 -25.77 44.40
CA ASP A 172 38.72 -25.16 44.07
C ASP A 172 39.65 -25.33 45.28
N ASN A 173 40.61 -26.22 45.14
CA ASN A 173 41.69 -26.45 46.10
C ASN A 173 42.72 -25.33 45.91
N ASP A 174 42.56 -24.24 46.65
CA ASP A 174 43.58 -23.19 46.81
C ASP A 174 44.70 -23.71 47.74
N ASP A 175 45.60 -24.53 47.20
CA ASP A 175 46.88 -24.86 47.83
C ASP A 175 48.01 -24.59 46.82
N ASP A 176 48.40 -23.33 46.65
CA ASP A 176 49.69 -22.96 46.08
C ASP A 176 50.51 -22.21 47.15
N GLU A 177 51.02 -23.01 48.08
CA GLU A 177 52.14 -22.69 48.95
C GLU A 177 53.44 -22.99 48.18
N VAL A 178 54.09 -21.98 47.56
CA VAL A 178 55.49 -22.13 47.14
C VAL A 178 56.31 -20.89 47.53
N GLN A 179 56.79 -21.00 48.76
CA GLN A 179 58.14 -20.71 49.29
C GLN A 179 59.08 -19.78 48.50
N SER A 180 59.45 -18.73 49.24
CA SER A 180 60.66 -17.91 49.15
C SER A 180 61.96 -18.67 48.84
N GLN A 181 62.79 -18.08 47.98
CA GLN A 181 64.24 -17.95 48.17
C GLN A 181 64.84 -16.87 47.27
#